data_AF-A0A380G126-F1
#
_entry.id   AF-A0A380G126-F1
#
_cell.length_a   1.000
_cell.length_b   1.000
_cell.length_c   1.000
_cell.angle_alpha   90.00
_cell.angle_beta   90.00
_cell.angle_gamma   90.00
#
_symmetry.space_group_name_H-M   'P 1'
#
loop_
_entity.id
_entity.type
_entity.pdbx_description
1 polymer ?
#
loop_
_entity_poly.entity_id
_entity_poly.type
_entity_poly.pdbx_seq_one_letter_code
_entity_poly.pdbx_strand_id
1 'polypeptide(L)'
;MITKQDFEPLEEQLDQFASKRALNSAEAKPVIDQYFTLIIDFFKQINEVEEIDFHHLENYPVVPMNFEERYNYMLARKYHFMGYSQMKTLKVELIKMNASYQIRKKR
;
A
#
# COMPACT_ATOMS: atom_id res chain seq x y z
N MET A 1 -2.92 15.68 0.00
CA MET A 1 -2.53 14.78 1.09
C MET A 1 -3.39 13.53 0.97
N ILE A 2 -2.79 12.37 0.77
CA ILE A 2 -3.47 11.07 0.72
C ILE A 2 -4.01 10.74 2.11
N THR A 3 -5.26 10.29 2.13
CA THR A 3 -6.06 9.92 3.29
C THR A 3 -6.59 8.49 3.12
N LYS A 4 -7.20 7.94 4.18
CA LYS A 4 -7.76 6.59 4.12
C LYS A 4 -8.87 6.44 3.06
N GLN A 5 -9.61 7.52 2.81
CA GLN A 5 -10.76 7.51 1.91
C GLN A 5 -10.34 7.39 0.43
N ASP A 6 -9.13 7.84 0.09
CA ASP A 6 -8.63 7.78 -1.29
C ASP A 6 -8.46 6.33 -1.80
N PHE A 7 -8.35 5.36 -0.89
CA PHE A 7 -8.24 3.94 -1.22
C PHE A 7 -9.59 3.27 -1.51
N GLU A 8 -10.68 3.77 -0.92
CA GLU A 8 -11.98 3.08 -0.90
C GLU A 8 -12.55 2.81 -2.31
N PRO A 9 -12.53 3.77 -3.27
CA PRO A 9 -13.07 3.52 -4.61
C PRO A 9 -12.28 2.49 -5.42
N LEU A 10 -10.97 2.42 -5.19
CA LEU A 10 -10.10 1.43 -5.85
C LEU A 10 -10.33 0.05 -5.23
N GLU A 11 -10.44 -0.06 -3.91
CA GLU A 11 -10.74 -1.32 -3.24
C GLU A 11 -12.09 -1.90 -3.63
N GLU A 12 -13.12 -1.06 -3.78
CA GLU A 12 -14.44 -1.52 -4.22
C GLU A 12 -14.39 -2.15 -5.61
N GLN A 13 -13.71 -1.51 -6.57
CA GLN A 13 -13.51 -2.07 -7.92
C GLN A 13 -12.68 -3.35 -7.88
N LEU A 14 -11.59 -3.36 -7.13
CA LEU A 14 -10.70 -4.52 -7.03
C LEU A 14 -11.35 -5.69 -6.31
N ASP A 15 -12.21 -5.46 -5.32
CA ASP A 15 -12.99 -6.50 -4.66
C ASP A 15 -13.99 -7.16 -5.64
N GLN A 16 -14.59 -6.39 -6.55
CA GLN A 16 -15.42 -6.93 -7.63
C GLN A 16 -14.60 -7.82 -8.58
N PHE A 17 -13.42 -7.37 -9.03
CA PHE A 17 -12.54 -8.19 -9.87
C PHE A 17 -12.02 -9.43 -9.14
N ALA A 18 -11.65 -9.31 -7.87
CA ALA A 18 -11.18 -10.40 -7.03
C ALA A 18 -12.24 -11.50 -6.87
N SER A 19 -13.49 -11.12 -6.61
CA SER A 19 -14.61 -12.06 -6.49
C SER A 19 -14.85 -12.89 -7.75
N LYS A 20 -14.55 -12.31 -8.93
CA LYS A 20 -14.65 -12.94 -10.25
C LYS A 20 -13.35 -13.60 -10.72
N ARG A 21 -12.30 -13.63 -9.89
CA ARG A 21 -10.94 -14.10 -10.23
C ARG A 21 -10.35 -13.41 -11.48
N ALA A 22 -10.70 -12.13 -11.68
CA ALA A 22 -10.38 -11.34 -12.87
C ALA A 22 -9.30 -10.27 -12.62
N LEU A 23 -8.53 -10.34 -11.53
CA LEU A 23 -7.48 -9.37 -11.20
C LEU A 23 -6.36 -9.30 -12.25
N ASN A 24 -6.20 -10.32 -13.08
CA ASN A 24 -5.25 -10.35 -14.18
C ASN A 24 -5.83 -9.86 -15.52
N SER A 25 -7.08 -9.39 -15.55
CA SER A 25 -7.72 -8.88 -16.76
C SER A 25 -7.13 -7.54 -17.20
N ALA A 26 -7.37 -7.15 -18.46
CA ALA A 26 -6.88 -5.89 -19.00
C ALA A 26 -7.48 -4.67 -18.27
N GLU A 27 -8.70 -4.81 -17.77
CA GLU A 27 -9.45 -3.78 -17.04
C GLU A 27 -9.00 -3.66 -15.58
N ALA A 28 -8.68 -4.79 -14.93
CA ALA A 28 -8.26 -4.80 -13.53
C ALA A 28 -6.82 -4.30 -13.33
N LYS A 29 -5.91 -4.61 -14.27
CA LYS A 29 -4.48 -4.28 -14.16
C LYS A 29 -4.22 -2.78 -13.91
N PRO A 30 -4.79 -1.83 -14.67
CA PRO A 30 -4.62 -0.40 -14.41
C PRO A 30 -5.10 0.02 -13.01
N VAL A 31 -6.22 -0.55 -12.53
CA VAL A 31 -6.77 -0.26 -11.21
C VAL A 31 -5.83 -0.76 -10.10
N ILE A 32 -5.26 -1.96 -10.28
CA ILE A 32 -4.27 -2.54 -9.36
C ILE A 32 -3.00 -1.69 -9.34
N ASP A 33 -2.52 -1.26 -10.51
CA ASP A 33 -1.33 -0.43 -10.64
C ASP A 33 -1.51 0.93 -9.95
N GLN A 34 -2.69 1.54 -10.11
CA GLN A 34 -3.06 2.76 -9.40
C GLN A 34 -3.15 2.55 -7.89
N TYR A 35 -3.76 1.46 -7.44
CA TYR A 35 -3.88 1.13 -6.01
C TYR A 35 -2.51 0.88 -5.37
N PHE A 36 -1.63 0.13 -6.05
CA PHE A 36 -0.27 -0.09 -5.60
C PHE A 36 0.50 1.23 -5.50
N THR A 37 0.45 2.06 -6.55
CA THR A 37 1.09 3.38 -6.57
C THR A 37 0.61 4.24 -5.40
N LEU A 38 -0.71 4.28 -5.14
CA LEU A 38 -1.30 5.05 -4.04
C LEU A 38 -0.78 4.59 -2.66
N ILE A 39 -0.57 3.28 -2.46
CA ILE A 39 0.02 2.76 -1.21
C ILE A 39 1.47 3.23 -1.04
N ILE A 40 2.26 3.20 -2.13
CA ILE A 40 3.67 3.62 -2.10
C ILE A 40 3.77 5.13 -1.88
N ASP A 41 2.93 5.93 -2.53
CA ASP A 41 2.89 7.37 -2.34
C ASP A 41 2.41 7.72 -0.93
N PHE A 42 1.48 6.96 -0.36
CA PHE A 42 1.09 7.12 1.04
C PHE A 42 2.26 6.79 1.99
N PHE A 43 3.00 5.71 1.75
CA PHE A 43 4.19 5.37 2.52
C PHE A 43 5.25 6.48 2.47
N LYS A 44 5.51 7.04 1.28
CA LYS A 44 6.40 8.18 1.09
C LYS A 44 5.91 9.41 1.85
N GLN A 45 4.63 9.74 1.71
CA GLN A 45 4.01 10.88 2.37
C GLN A 45 4.11 10.82 3.89
N ILE A 46 3.80 9.68 4.51
CA ILE A 46 3.83 9.55 5.98
C ILE A 46 5.24 9.54 6.56
N ASN A 47 6.24 9.22 5.74
CA ASN A 47 7.65 9.25 6.11
C ASN A 47 8.35 10.54 5.64
N GLU A 48 7.63 11.46 4.98
CA GLU A 48 8.15 12.73 4.48
C GLU A 48 9.34 12.57 3.51
N VAL A 49 9.31 11.55 2.65
CA VAL A 49 10.36 11.24 1.65
C VAL A 49 9.82 11.29 0.22
N GLU A 50 10.67 11.64 -0.74
CA GLU A 50 10.31 11.62 -2.18
C GLU A 50 10.55 10.24 -2.83
N GLU A 51 11.61 9.57 -2.40
CA GLU A 51 12.02 8.24 -2.86
C GLU A 51 12.22 7.30 -1.68
N ILE A 52 12.04 6.00 -1.92
CA ILE A 52 12.26 4.96 -0.91
C ILE A 52 13.69 4.48 -1.04
N ASP A 53 14.49 4.71 -0.01
CA ASP A 53 15.80 4.12 0.16
C ASP A 53 15.67 2.84 1.00
N PHE A 54 15.69 1.70 0.31
CA PHE A 54 15.57 0.39 0.94
C PHE A 54 16.75 0.06 1.88
N HIS A 55 17.92 0.68 1.70
CA HIS A 55 19.09 0.44 2.56
C HIS A 55 19.03 1.15 3.91
N HIS A 56 18.12 2.11 4.07
CA HIS A 56 18.03 2.98 5.25
C HIS A 56 16.61 3.06 5.81
N LEU A 57 15.79 2.02 5.60
CA LEU A 57 14.40 1.95 6.07
C LEU A 57 14.29 2.08 7.59
N GLU A 58 15.30 1.65 8.34
CA GLU A 58 15.35 1.77 9.80
C GLU A 58 15.34 3.23 10.29
N ASN A 59 15.71 4.17 9.43
CA ASN A 59 15.70 5.60 9.74
C ASN A 59 14.31 6.25 9.51
N TYR A 60 13.38 5.53 8.89
CA TYR A 60 12.06 6.06 8.59
C TYR A 60 11.13 5.97 9.81
N PRO A 61 10.32 7.00 10.08
CA PRO A 61 9.44 7.02 11.25
C PRO A 61 8.38 5.90 11.30
N VAL A 62 7.90 5.47 10.13
CA VAL A 62 6.79 4.52 9.98
C VAL A 62 7.13 3.48 8.91
N VAL A 63 7.65 2.33 9.35
CA VAL A 63 7.96 1.18 8.48
C VAL A 63 7.39 -0.11 9.05
N PRO A 64 6.50 -0.81 8.31
CA PRO A 64 6.05 -2.15 8.68
C PRO A 64 7.19 -3.17 8.66
N MET A 65 7.04 -4.25 9.43
CA MET A 65 8.01 -5.35 9.40
C MET A 65 8.14 -5.95 7.98
N ASN A 66 9.38 -6.25 7.58
CA ASN A 66 9.73 -6.86 6.29
C ASN A 66 9.17 -6.07 5.08
N PHE A 67 9.23 -4.73 5.14
CA PHE A 67 8.63 -3.87 4.14
C PHE A 67 9.22 -4.09 2.75
N GLU A 68 10.54 -4.24 2.62
CA GLU A 68 11.20 -4.48 1.34
C GLU A 68 10.76 -5.81 0.71
N GLU A 69 10.74 -6.90 1.48
CA GLU A 69 10.32 -8.20 0.99
C GLU A 69 8.86 -8.18 0.54
N ARG A 70 7.99 -7.48 1.28
CA ARG A 70 6.59 -7.31 0.92
C ARG A 70 6.41 -6.44 -0.33
N TYR A 71 7.18 -5.36 -0.45
CA TYR A 71 7.21 -4.53 -1.65
C TYR A 71 7.55 -5.36 -2.88
N ASN A 72 8.66 -6.11 -2.82
CA ASN A 72 9.12 -6.98 -3.89
C ASN A 72 8.11 -8.08 -4.22
N TYR A 73 7.49 -8.68 -3.21
CA TYR A 73 6.42 -9.67 -3.39
C TYR A 73 5.21 -9.09 -4.14
N MET A 74 4.73 -7.91 -3.72
CA MET A 74 3.59 -7.25 -4.36
C MET A 74 3.94 -6.85 -5.79
N LEU A 75 5.14 -6.33 -6.05
CA LEU A 75 5.57 -5.97 -7.39
C LEU A 75 5.54 -7.20 -8.33
N ALA A 76 6.03 -8.34 -7.85
CA ALA A 76 6.05 -9.60 -8.60
C ALA A 76 4.65 -10.22 -8.77
N ARG A 77 3.71 -9.96 -7.86
CA ARG A 77 2.42 -10.67 -7.80
C ARG A 77 1.18 -9.79 -7.79
N LYS A 78 1.29 -8.50 -8.13
CA LYS A 78 0.21 -7.51 -7.99
C LYS A 78 -1.10 -7.91 -8.66
N TYR A 79 -1.03 -8.61 -9.79
CA TYR A 79 -2.21 -9.06 -10.54
C TYR A 79 -2.82 -10.38 -10.06
N HIS A 80 -2.31 -10.94 -8.95
CA HIS A 80 -2.87 -12.12 -8.30
C HIS A 80 -3.61 -11.74 -7.03
N PHE A 81 -4.59 -12.58 -6.65
CA PHE A 81 -5.35 -12.40 -5.42
C PHE A 81 -4.46 -12.22 -4.18
N MET A 82 -3.39 -13.01 -4.05
CA MET A 82 -2.48 -12.89 -2.91
C MET A 82 -1.68 -11.58 -2.93
N GLY A 83 -1.29 -11.08 -4.10
CA GLY A 83 -0.63 -9.77 -4.20
C GLY A 83 -1.57 -8.65 -3.76
N TYR A 84 -2.81 -8.66 -4.27
CA TYR A 84 -3.85 -7.72 -3.85
C TYR A 84 -4.15 -7.80 -2.34
N SER A 85 -4.25 -9.00 -1.77
CA SER A 85 -4.47 -9.20 -0.34
C SER A 85 -3.33 -8.63 0.52
N GLN A 86 -2.07 -8.80 0.07
CA GLN A 86 -0.91 -8.18 0.71
C GLN A 86 -0.97 -6.66 0.68
N MET A 87 -1.43 -6.06 -0.42
CA MET A 87 -1.63 -4.62 -0.54
C MET A 87 -2.68 -4.09 0.45
N LYS A 88 -3.86 -4.73 0.53
CA LYS A 88 -4.91 -4.35 1.51
C LYS A 88 -4.37 -4.36 2.94
N THR A 89 -3.63 -5.42 3.27
CA THR A 89 -3.02 -5.60 4.59
C THR A 89 -2.01 -4.49 4.88
N LEU A 90 -1.11 -4.21 3.94
CA LEU A 90 -0.10 -3.16 4.06
C LEU A 90 -0.75 -1.79 4.27
N LYS A 91 -1.77 -1.46 3.48
CA LYS A 91 -2.51 -0.19 3.61
C LYS A 91 -3.09 -0.01 5.02
N VAL A 92 -3.74 -1.04 5.56
CA VAL A 92 -4.34 -0.99 6.91
C VAL A 92 -3.26 -0.80 7.99
N GLU A 93 -2.13 -1.49 7.86
CA GLU A 93 -1.00 -1.34 8.77
C GLU A 93 -0.42 0.08 8.72
N LEU A 94 -0.14 0.61 7.53
CA LEU A 94 0.41 1.96 7.37
C LEU A 94 -0.49 3.03 7.99
N ILE A 95 -1.81 2.93 7.78
CA ILE A 95 -2.79 3.86 8.39
C ILE A 95 -2.71 3.80 9.92
N LYS A 96 -2.69 2.59 10.51
CA LYS A 96 -2.64 2.39 11.97
C LYS A 96 -1.32 2.86 12.56
N MET A 97 -0.21 2.55 11.91
CA MET A 97 1.13 2.93 12.36
C MET A 97 1.32 4.44 12.28
N ASN A 98 0.90 5.08 11.18
CA ASN A 98 0.93 6.54 11.06
C ASN A 98 0.05 7.20 12.12
N ALA A 99 -1.19 6.75 12.31
CA ALA A 99 -2.05 7.30 13.36
C ALA A 99 -1.38 7.22 14.75
N SER A 100 -0.77 6.08 15.07
CA SER A 100 -0.03 5.88 16.31
C SER A 100 1.20 6.80 16.43
N TYR A 101 1.95 6.98 15.34
CA TYR A 101 3.09 7.90 15.29
C TYR A 101 2.66 9.36 15.50
N GLN A 102 1.59 9.81 14.83
CA GLN A 102 1.06 11.17 14.99
C GLN A 102 0.58 11.46 16.41
N ILE A 103 -0.01 10.47 17.10
CA ILE A 103 -0.39 10.60 18.52
C ILE A 103 0.85 10.79 19.40
N ARG A 104 1.94 10.05 19.14
CA ARG A 104 3.21 10.20 19.89
C ARG A 104 3.88 11.54 19.62
N LYS A 105 3.88 12.02 18.38
CA LYS A 105 4.48 13.31 17.97
C LYS A 105 3.78 14.53 18.59
N LYS A 106 2.48 14.41 18.91
CA LYS A 106 1.67 15.48 19.52
C LYS A 106 1.74 15.52 21.04
N ARG A 107 2.35 14.53 21.69
CA ARG A 107 2.63 14.54 23.13
C ARG A 107 3.96 15.22 23.38
#